data_AF-A0A948Z217-F1
#
_entry.id   AF-A0A948Z217-F1
#
_cell.length_a   1.000
_cell.length_b   1.000
_cell.length_c   1.000
_cell.angle_alpha   90.00
_cell.angle_beta   90.00
_cell.angle_gamma   90.00
#
_symmetry.space_group_name_H-M   'P 1'
#
loop_
_entity.id
_entity.type
_entity.pdbx_description
1 polymer ?
#
loop_
_entity_poly.entity_id
_entity_poly.type
_entity_poly.pdbx_seq_one_letter_code
_entity_poly.pdbx_strand_id
1 'polypeptide(L)'
;MNHNGNNTESRLWAAADELRANSKLKSSEYSVPVLGLVFLRYADHKFQAAAKELAGTGGRRRKVGPADYQAKGVLYLPEASCFSTLIQLPEGANIGAAINDAMRAIEAKNPDLKDVLPKTYNRFDNSLLKELLKTMNSVPMDIEGDAFGKIYEYFLGNFARAEGQKGGEFFTPTAIVRLLVAIIQPFHGRIFDIASGSCGMFVQSARFVAEHQKNPGAELVQEIDAASNEQARGIEENSKAIEQ
;
A
#
# COMPACT_ATOMS: atom_id res chain seq x y z
N MET A 1 23.70 -12.39 -11.74
CA MET A 1 22.50 -12.55 -12.59
C MET A 1 21.33 -12.87 -11.69
N ASN A 2 20.33 -11.98 -11.62
CA ASN A 2 18.98 -12.23 -11.06
C ASN A 2 18.06 -11.13 -11.63
N HIS A 3 17.60 -11.32 -12.87
CA HIS A 3 16.84 -10.32 -13.65
C HIS A 3 15.31 -10.54 -13.63
N ASN A 4 14.78 -11.41 -12.77
CA ASN A 4 13.35 -11.75 -12.81
C ASN A 4 12.42 -10.78 -12.05
N GLY A 5 12.97 -9.99 -11.12
CA GLY A 5 12.24 -8.94 -10.39
C GLY A 5 11.72 -7.87 -11.35
N ASN A 6 12.64 -7.05 -11.88
CA ASN A 6 12.36 -5.87 -12.74
C ASN A 6 11.33 -6.08 -13.86
N ASN A 7 11.21 -7.29 -14.40
CA ASN A 7 10.25 -7.60 -15.46
C ASN A 7 8.81 -7.61 -14.93
N THR A 8 8.61 -8.05 -13.69
CA THR A 8 7.28 -8.15 -13.07
C THR A 8 6.75 -6.76 -12.71
N GLU A 9 7.53 -5.90 -12.03
CA GLU A 9 7.06 -4.55 -11.66
C GLU A 9 6.85 -3.69 -12.91
N SER A 10 7.75 -3.79 -13.91
CA SER A 10 7.61 -3.04 -15.17
C SER A 10 6.39 -3.48 -15.97
N ARG A 11 6.09 -4.79 -16.03
CA ARG A 11 4.89 -5.30 -16.72
C ARG A 11 3.60 -4.89 -16.02
N LEU A 12 3.59 -4.95 -14.69
CA LEU A 12 2.47 -4.50 -13.86
C LEU A 12 2.19 -3.02 -14.04
N TRP A 13 3.25 -2.21 -14.00
CA TRP A 13 3.15 -0.80 -14.26
C TRP A 13 2.67 -0.52 -15.66
N ALA A 14 3.22 -1.18 -16.69
CA ALA A 14 2.78 -0.98 -18.07
C ALA A 14 1.28 -1.27 -18.24
N ALA A 15 0.79 -2.36 -17.66
CA ALA A 15 -0.64 -2.67 -17.68
C ALA A 15 -1.47 -1.61 -16.91
N ALA A 16 -1.01 -1.19 -15.73
CA ALA A 16 -1.69 -0.16 -14.95
C ALA A 16 -1.65 1.22 -15.64
N ASP A 17 -0.56 1.57 -16.33
CA ASP A 17 -0.38 2.83 -17.03
C ASP A 17 -1.16 2.87 -18.35
N GLU A 18 -1.29 1.73 -19.04
CA GLU A 18 -2.19 1.58 -20.19
C GLU A 18 -3.65 1.80 -19.78
N LEU A 19 -4.07 1.18 -18.67
CA LEU A 19 -5.39 1.40 -18.08
C LEU A 19 -5.60 2.86 -17.66
N ARG A 20 -4.56 3.53 -17.14
CA ARG A 20 -4.58 4.96 -16.84
C ARG A 20 -4.74 5.81 -18.10
N ALA A 21 -3.94 5.55 -19.13
CA ALA A 21 -3.91 6.31 -20.38
C ALA A 21 -5.25 6.24 -21.13
N ASN A 22 -5.95 5.11 -21.00
CA ASN A 22 -7.29 4.91 -21.55
C ASN A 22 -8.41 5.44 -20.64
N SER A 23 -8.08 5.95 -19.46
CA SER A 23 -9.02 6.60 -18.54
C SER A 23 -9.04 8.12 -18.74
N LYS A 24 -10.13 8.78 -18.34
CA LYS A 24 -10.24 10.26 -18.34
C LYS A 24 -9.61 10.92 -17.10
N LEU A 25 -8.84 10.17 -16.31
CA LEU A 25 -8.40 10.57 -14.97
C LEU A 25 -6.99 11.18 -15.00
N LYS A 26 -6.74 12.13 -14.09
CA LYS A 26 -5.39 12.66 -13.85
C LYS A 26 -4.53 11.63 -13.09
N SER A 27 -3.20 11.75 -13.19
CA SER A 27 -2.26 10.84 -12.51
C SER A 27 -2.54 10.75 -11.00
N SER A 28 -2.84 11.87 -10.33
CA SER A 28 -3.16 11.91 -8.90
C SER A 28 -4.50 11.29 -8.52
N GLU A 29 -5.48 11.31 -9.43
CA GLU A 29 -6.78 10.67 -9.22
C GLU A 29 -6.71 9.16 -9.44
N TYR A 30 -5.73 8.71 -10.21
CA TYR A 30 -5.51 7.30 -10.55
C TYR A 30 -4.53 6.61 -9.58
N SER A 31 -3.50 7.32 -9.11
CA SER A 31 -2.42 6.77 -8.28
C SER A 31 -2.93 6.19 -6.97
N VAL A 32 -3.74 6.94 -6.25
CA VAL A 32 -4.28 6.56 -4.94
C VAL A 32 -5.16 5.29 -5.03
N PRO A 33 -6.15 5.19 -5.93
CA PRO A 33 -6.95 3.96 -6.09
C PRO A 33 -6.13 2.73 -6.52
N VAL A 34 -5.14 2.89 -7.40
CA VAL A 34 -4.26 1.78 -7.80
C VAL A 34 -3.42 1.29 -6.63
N LEU A 35 -2.78 2.20 -5.90
CA LEU A 35 -2.00 1.84 -4.70
C LEU A 35 -2.88 1.15 -3.65
N GLY A 36 -4.13 1.60 -3.49
CA GLY A 36 -5.10 0.95 -2.62
C GLY A 36 -5.43 -0.49 -3.03
N LEU A 37 -5.54 -0.78 -4.34
CA LEU A 37 -5.77 -2.15 -4.81
C LEU A 37 -4.54 -3.04 -4.68
N VAL A 38 -3.35 -2.48 -4.90
CA VAL A 38 -2.07 -3.17 -4.64
C VAL A 38 -2.00 -3.56 -3.15
N PHE A 39 -2.29 -2.62 -2.26
CA PHE A 39 -2.39 -2.89 -0.82
C PHE A 39 -3.42 -3.97 -0.50
N LEU A 40 -4.64 -3.87 -1.04
CA LEU A 40 -5.70 -4.83 -0.78
C LEU A 40 -5.33 -6.26 -1.22
N ARG A 41 -4.69 -6.38 -2.38
CA ARG A 41 -4.19 -7.66 -2.90
C ARG A 41 -3.19 -8.31 -1.95
N TYR A 42 -2.30 -7.52 -1.37
CA TYR A 42 -1.31 -7.99 -0.39
C TYR A 42 -1.92 -8.34 0.95
N ALA A 43 -2.83 -7.50 1.45
CA ALA A 43 -3.56 -7.74 2.68
C ALA A 43 -4.36 -9.05 2.58
N ASP A 44 -5.03 -9.31 1.45
CA ASP A 44 -5.74 -10.57 1.17
C ASP A 44 -4.79 -11.77 1.17
N HIS A 45 -3.62 -11.67 0.53
CA HIS A 45 -2.63 -12.75 0.52
C HIS A 45 -2.12 -13.09 1.94
N LYS A 46 -1.74 -12.08 2.73
CA LYS A 46 -1.30 -12.27 4.12
C LYS A 46 -2.41 -12.81 5.01
N PHE A 47 -3.63 -12.31 4.84
CA PHE A 47 -4.79 -12.78 5.58
C PHE A 47 -5.09 -14.25 5.29
N GLN A 48 -5.06 -14.68 4.02
CA GLN A 48 -5.27 -16.09 3.66
C GLN A 48 -4.16 -17.01 4.20
N ALA A 49 -2.90 -16.57 4.17
CA ALA A 49 -1.79 -17.33 4.75
C ALA A 49 -1.99 -17.51 6.27
N ALA A 50 -2.30 -16.42 6.98
CA ALA A 50 -2.59 -16.45 8.41
C ALA A 50 -3.83 -17.30 8.73
N ALA A 51 -4.88 -17.22 7.91
CA ALA A 51 -6.09 -18.01 8.08
C ALA A 51 -5.82 -19.51 7.98
N LYS A 52 -4.95 -19.95 7.05
CA LYS A 52 -4.53 -21.36 6.93
C LYS A 52 -3.78 -21.83 8.18
N GLU A 53 -2.88 -21.00 8.73
CA GLU A 53 -2.16 -21.33 9.96
C GLU A 53 -3.08 -21.37 11.18
N LEU A 54 -4.10 -20.51 11.22
CA LEU A 54 -5.07 -20.42 12.31
C LEU A 54 -6.21 -21.44 12.18
N ALA A 55 -6.37 -22.07 11.02
CA ALA A 55 -7.44 -23.05 10.74
C ALA A 55 -7.38 -24.31 11.64
N GLY A 56 -6.29 -24.52 12.39
CA GLY A 56 -6.13 -25.62 13.35
C GLY A 56 -6.01 -25.21 14.82
N THR A 57 -5.94 -23.91 15.13
CA THR A 57 -5.72 -23.42 16.51
C THR A 57 -7.03 -23.12 17.27
N GLY A 58 -8.17 -23.10 16.57
CA GLY A 58 -9.48 -22.91 17.17
C GLY A 58 -10.01 -24.19 17.84
N GLY A 59 -10.20 -24.16 19.15
CA GLY A 59 -10.94 -25.21 19.87
C GLY A 59 -12.46 -25.08 19.69
N ARG A 60 -13.22 -26.14 20.03
CA ARG A 60 -14.71 -26.19 19.95
C ARG A 60 -15.45 -25.00 20.60
N ARG A 61 -14.81 -24.26 21.50
CA ARG A 61 -15.36 -23.10 22.24
C ARG A 61 -14.78 -21.73 21.86
N ARG A 62 -13.63 -21.65 21.18
CA ARG A 62 -12.97 -20.37 20.81
C ARG A 62 -12.90 -20.27 19.30
N LYS A 63 -13.63 -19.29 18.74
CA LYS A 63 -13.53 -18.92 17.33
C LYS A 63 -12.34 -17.99 17.15
N VAL A 64 -11.61 -18.16 16.04
CA VAL A 64 -10.56 -17.23 15.61
C VAL A 64 -11.23 -15.89 15.28
N GLY A 65 -10.70 -14.80 15.84
CA GLY A 65 -11.22 -13.45 15.66
C GLY A 65 -10.12 -12.45 15.28
N PRO A 66 -10.47 -11.16 15.11
CA PRO A 66 -9.54 -10.12 14.65
C PRO A 66 -8.24 -10.03 15.47
N ALA A 67 -8.31 -10.21 16.79
CA ALA A 67 -7.16 -10.17 17.68
C ALA A 67 -6.11 -11.26 17.37
N ASP A 68 -6.53 -12.44 16.90
CA ASP A 68 -5.62 -13.54 16.58
C ASP A 68 -4.79 -13.23 15.32
N TYR A 69 -5.37 -12.51 14.36
CA TYR A 69 -4.66 -12.03 13.17
C TYR A 69 -3.73 -10.86 13.51
N GLN A 70 -4.21 -9.91 14.31
CA GLN A 70 -3.43 -8.74 14.75
C GLN A 70 -2.20 -9.16 15.57
N ALA A 71 -2.31 -10.19 16.41
CA ALA A 71 -1.18 -10.75 17.15
C ALA A 71 -0.06 -11.30 16.24
N LYS A 72 -0.37 -11.63 14.98
CA LYS A 72 0.59 -12.03 13.96
C LYS A 72 1.05 -10.87 13.07
N GLY A 73 0.61 -9.63 13.36
CA GLY A 73 0.87 -8.46 12.52
C GLY A 73 0.11 -8.51 11.19
N VAL A 74 -1.02 -9.22 11.13
CA VAL A 74 -1.84 -9.37 9.92
C VAL A 74 -3.18 -8.67 10.12
N LEU A 75 -3.59 -7.88 9.13
CA LEU A 75 -4.89 -7.21 9.13
C LEU A 75 -6.02 -8.22 9.06
N TYR A 76 -7.10 -7.96 9.80
CA TYR A 76 -8.30 -8.77 9.70
C TYR A 76 -9.14 -8.29 8.52
N LEU A 77 -9.41 -9.17 7.56
CA LEU A 77 -10.25 -8.87 6.40
C LEU A 77 -11.61 -9.59 6.55
N PRO A 78 -12.73 -8.85 6.55
CA PRO A 78 -14.04 -9.46 6.36
C PRO A 78 -14.11 -10.22 5.03
N GLU A 79 -14.86 -11.31 4.97
CA GLU A 79 -14.97 -12.16 3.78
C GLU A 79 -15.44 -11.39 2.53
N ALA A 80 -16.38 -10.45 2.70
CA ALA A 80 -16.86 -9.58 1.63
C ALA A 80 -15.79 -8.56 1.16
N SER A 81 -14.77 -8.29 1.99
CA SER A 81 -13.68 -7.37 1.68
C SER A 81 -12.47 -8.06 1.05
N CYS A 82 -12.44 -9.39 1.03
CA CYS A 82 -11.32 -10.14 0.47
C CYS A 82 -11.19 -9.89 -1.04
N PHE A 83 -9.95 -9.68 -1.50
CA PHE A 83 -9.66 -9.45 -2.92
C PHE A 83 -10.14 -10.63 -3.78
N SER A 84 -9.98 -11.85 -3.26
CA SER A 84 -10.48 -13.09 -3.85
C SER A 84 -12.01 -13.12 -4.05
N THR A 85 -12.78 -12.41 -3.22
CA THR A 85 -14.23 -12.25 -3.37
C THR A 85 -14.55 -11.20 -4.44
N LEU A 86 -13.83 -10.08 -4.43
CA LEU A 86 -14.06 -8.96 -5.36
C LEU A 86 -13.80 -9.34 -6.82
N ILE A 87 -12.84 -10.24 -7.09
CA ILE A 87 -12.58 -10.72 -8.45
C ILE A 87 -13.66 -11.67 -8.98
N GLN A 88 -14.43 -12.31 -8.10
CA GLN A 88 -15.49 -13.26 -8.44
C GLN A 88 -16.86 -12.60 -8.62
N LEU A 89 -16.96 -11.27 -8.49
CA LEU A 89 -18.23 -10.56 -8.65
C LEU A 89 -18.83 -10.80 -10.05
N PRO A 90 -20.16 -10.99 -10.15
CA PRO A 90 -20.83 -11.30 -11.41
C PRO A 90 -20.77 -10.13 -12.40
N GLU A 91 -20.91 -10.44 -13.68
CA GLU A 91 -21.03 -9.44 -14.72
C GLU A 91 -22.29 -8.59 -14.52
N GLY A 92 -22.11 -7.27 -14.47
CA GLY A 92 -23.18 -6.31 -14.16
C GLY A 92 -23.22 -5.82 -12.71
N ALA A 93 -22.43 -6.41 -11.80
CA ALA A 93 -22.28 -5.85 -10.46
C ALA A 93 -21.58 -4.48 -10.48
N ASN A 94 -21.91 -3.63 -9.51
CA ASN A 94 -21.21 -2.36 -9.32
C ASN A 94 -19.89 -2.60 -8.58
N ILE A 95 -18.82 -2.78 -9.35
CA ILE A 95 -17.48 -3.11 -8.83
C ILE A 95 -16.93 -1.95 -8.00
N GLY A 96 -17.12 -0.71 -8.45
CA GLY A 96 -16.69 0.47 -7.70
C GLY A 96 -17.31 0.54 -6.31
N ALA A 97 -18.62 0.28 -6.20
CA ALA A 97 -19.32 0.26 -4.92
C ALA A 97 -18.83 -0.88 -4.02
N ALA A 98 -18.66 -2.07 -4.58
CA ALA A 98 -18.17 -3.23 -3.84
C ALA A 98 -16.77 -3.01 -3.27
N ILE A 99 -15.85 -2.41 -4.04
CA ILE A 99 -14.51 -2.07 -3.53
C ILE A 99 -14.60 -1.01 -2.42
N ASN A 100 -15.42 0.03 -2.59
CA ASN A 100 -15.59 1.05 -1.55
C ASN A 100 -16.15 0.45 -0.24
N ASP A 101 -17.12 -0.45 -0.34
CA ASP A 101 -17.67 -1.16 0.83
C ASP A 101 -16.63 -2.08 1.48
N ALA A 102 -15.83 -2.77 0.66
CA ALA A 102 -14.72 -3.58 1.13
C ALA A 102 -13.72 -2.75 1.95
N MET A 103 -13.30 -1.58 1.43
CA MET A 103 -12.37 -0.68 2.12
C MET A 103 -12.95 -0.17 3.45
N ARG A 104 -14.21 0.28 3.46
CA ARG A 104 -14.90 0.71 4.70
C ARG A 104 -14.96 -0.41 5.74
N ALA A 105 -15.27 -1.63 5.30
CA ALA A 105 -15.36 -2.77 6.20
C ALA A 105 -14.00 -3.20 6.77
N ILE A 106 -12.90 -3.01 6.02
CA ILE A 106 -11.54 -3.20 6.51
C ILE A 106 -11.21 -2.16 7.58
N GLU A 107 -11.45 -0.88 7.33
CA GLU A 107 -11.21 0.19 8.31
C GLU A 107 -12.01 -0.04 9.61
N ALA A 108 -13.27 -0.47 9.49
CA ALA A 108 -14.12 -0.76 10.65
C ALA A 108 -13.59 -1.89 11.55
N LYS A 109 -12.74 -2.79 11.03
CA LYS A 109 -12.11 -3.88 11.79
C LYS A 109 -10.67 -3.62 12.16
N ASN A 110 -10.05 -2.58 11.61
CA ASN A 110 -8.64 -2.23 11.82
C ASN A 110 -8.55 -0.73 12.11
N PRO A 111 -8.70 -0.31 13.39
CA PRO A 111 -8.75 1.11 13.78
C PRO A 111 -7.55 1.94 13.30
N ASP A 112 -6.37 1.33 13.19
CA ASP A 112 -5.15 1.98 12.71
C ASP A 112 -5.22 2.44 11.25
N LEU A 113 -6.18 1.93 10.47
CA LEU A 113 -6.40 2.30 9.07
C LEU A 113 -7.54 3.32 8.89
N LYS A 114 -8.08 3.88 9.97
CA LYS A 114 -9.21 4.82 9.87
C LYS A 114 -8.86 5.99 8.94
N ASP A 115 -9.68 6.17 7.90
CA ASP A 115 -9.55 7.21 6.88
C ASP A 115 -8.29 7.14 6.00
N VAL A 116 -7.57 6.01 6.04
CA VAL A 116 -6.37 5.78 5.23
C VAL A 116 -6.73 5.18 3.86
N LEU A 117 -7.72 4.29 3.80
CA LEU A 117 -8.01 3.55 2.58
C LEU A 117 -8.85 4.38 1.59
N PRO A 118 -8.53 4.31 0.28
CA PRO A 118 -9.28 5.06 -0.72
C PRO A 118 -10.70 4.53 -0.88
N LYS A 119 -11.66 5.46 -1.01
CA LYS A 119 -13.10 5.17 -1.08
C LYS A 119 -13.78 5.84 -2.29
N THR A 120 -13.00 6.09 -3.34
CA THR A 120 -13.41 6.84 -4.55
C THR A 120 -13.52 5.97 -5.81
N TYR A 121 -13.62 4.65 -5.66
CA TYR A 121 -13.66 3.71 -6.79
C TYR A 121 -14.91 3.85 -7.68
N ASN A 122 -15.96 4.54 -7.23
CA ASN A 122 -17.16 4.81 -8.04
C ASN A 122 -16.91 5.75 -9.23
N ARG A 123 -15.76 6.44 -9.25
CA ARG A 123 -15.38 7.37 -10.34
C ARG A 123 -14.82 6.63 -11.56
N PHE A 124 -14.59 5.33 -11.45
CA PHE A 124 -14.01 4.50 -12.49
C PHE A 124 -15.10 3.69 -13.20
N ASP A 125 -14.89 3.43 -14.49
CA ASP A 125 -15.73 2.51 -15.23
C ASP A 125 -15.56 1.08 -14.69
N ASN A 126 -16.67 0.33 -14.60
CA ASN A 126 -16.64 -1.05 -14.07
C ASN A 126 -15.73 -1.96 -14.91
N SER A 127 -15.68 -1.79 -16.23
CA SER A 127 -14.78 -2.55 -17.11
C SER A 127 -13.31 -2.32 -16.75
N LEU A 128 -12.92 -1.05 -16.56
CA LEU A 128 -11.58 -0.64 -16.16
C LEU A 128 -11.20 -1.23 -14.79
N LEU A 129 -12.10 -1.18 -13.81
CA LEU A 129 -11.87 -1.78 -12.49
C LEU A 129 -11.71 -3.30 -12.58
N LYS A 130 -12.52 -3.98 -13.41
CA LYS A 130 -12.44 -5.43 -13.60
C LYS A 130 -11.10 -5.83 -14.21
N GLU A 131 -10.63 -5.09 -15.21
CA GLU A 131 -9.31 -5.30 -15.83
C GLU A 131 -8.19 -5.04 -14.84
N LEU A 132 -8.27 -3.95 -14.06
CA LEU A 132 -7.29 -3.62 -13.03
C LEU A 132 -7.20 -4.71 -11.96
N LEU A 133 -8.34 -5.22 -11.47
CA LEU A 133 -8.38 -6.35 -10.54
C LEU A 133 -7.74 -7.61 -11.14
N LYS A 134 -8.02 -7.94 -12.41
CA LYS A 134 -7.39 -9.08 -13.09
C LYS A 134 -5.87 -8.92 -13.21
N THR A 135 -5.42 -7.73 -13.60
CA THR A 135 -3.98 -7.40 -13.71
C THR A 135 -3.30 -7.57 -12.35
N MET A 136 -3.88 -7.04 -11.27
CA MET A 136 -3.34 -7.19 -9.92
C MET A 136 -3.39 -8.65 -9.42
N ASN A 137 -4.36 -9.44 -9.87
CA ASN A 137 -4.42 -10.85 -9.52
C ASN A 137 -3.34 -11.70 -10.20
N SER A 138 -2.88 -11.28 -11.38
CA SER A 138 -1.86 -12.00 -12.15
C SER A 138 -0.47 -11.97 -11.50
N VAL A 139 -0.29 -11.12 -10.47
CA VAL A 139 0.97 -10.99 -9.74
C VAL A 139 1.20 -12.23 -8.87
N PRO A 140 2.31 -12.95 -9.07
CA PRO A 140 2.72 -13.99 -8.14
C PRO A 140 3.10 -13.33 -6.81
N MET A 141 2.30 -13.60 -5.78
CA MET A 141 2.54 -13.11 -4.41
C MET A 141 3.45 -14.06 -3.61
N ASP A 142 3.76 -15.23 -4.17
CA ASP A 142 4.56 -16.31 -3.56
C ASP A 142 6.06 -16.19 -3.90
N ILE A 143 6.56 -14.96 -4.09
CA ILE A 143 7.98 -14.73 -4.36
C ILE A 143 8.69 -14.56 -3.02
N GLU A 144 9.74 -15.35 -2.79
CA GLU A 144 10.61 -15.21 -1.62
C GLU A 144 11.16 -13.77 -1.49
N GLY A 145 11.01 -13.20 -0.29
CA GLY A 145 11.48 -11.86 0.06
C GLY A 145 10.44 -10.75 -0.10
N ASP A 146 10.91 -9.50 -0.09
CA ASP A 146 10.05 -8.30 -0.16
C ASP A 146 9.70 -7.93 -1.61
N ALA A 147 9.02 -8.83 -2.33
CA ALA A 147 8.56 -8.56 -3.70
C ALA A 147 7.43 -7.51 -3.72
N PHE A 148 6.55 -7.55 -2.72
CA PHE A 148 5.46 -6.60 -2.60
C PHE A 148 5.94 -5.17 -2.32
N GLY A 149 6.84 -4.99 -1.34
CA GLY A 149 7.38 -3.67 -1.02
C GLY A 149 8.07 -3.03 -2.22
N LYS A 150 8.81 -3.83 -3.00
CA LYS A 150 9.42 -3.36 -4.27
C LYS A 150 8.39 -2.94 -5.31
N ILE A 151 7.31 -3.69 -5.50
CA ILE A 151 6.21 -3.30 -6.39
C ILE A 151 5.59 -1.99 -5.91
N TYR A 152 5.32 -1.87 -4.61
CA TYR A 152 4.73 -0.66 -4.03
C TYR A 152 5.64 0.57 -4.19
N GLU A 153 6.93 0.43 -3.86
CA GLU A 153 7.96 1.47 -4.07
C GLU A 153 8.10 1.85 -5.56
N TYR A 154 8.06 0.86 -6.46
CA TYR A 154 8.14 1.09 -7.90
C TYR A 154 6.94 1.91 -8.43
N PHE A 155 5.72 1.57 -7.98
CA PHE A 155 4.52 2.33 -8.32
C PHE A 155 4.59 3.75 -7.76
N LEU A 156 4.99 3.92 -6.50
CA LEU A 156 5.19 5.24 -5.89
C LEU A 156 6.18 6.10 -6.69
N GLY A 157 7.34 5.53 -7.05
CA GLY A 157 8.36 6.23 -7.82
C GLY A 157 7.88 6.62 -9.22
N ASN A 158 7.14 5.76 -9.90
CA ASN A 158 6.60 6.08 -11.23
C ASN A 158 5.47 7.11 -11.18
N PHE A 159 4.57 7.05 -10.18
CA PHE A 159 3.55 8.08 -10.00
C PHE A 159 4.17 9.45 -9.68
N ALA A 160 5.19 9.49 -8.82
CA ALA A 160 5.92 10.73 -8.54
C ALA A 160 6.57 11.31 -9.81
N ARG A 161 7.14 10.46 -10.68
CA ARG A 161 7.71 10.89 -11.97
C ARG A 161 6.63 11.38 -12.94
N ALA A 162 5.46 10.74 -12.97
CA ALA A 162 4.36 11.08 -13.86
C ALA A 162 3.64 12.38 -13.46
N GLU A 163 3.57 12.68 -12.16
CA GLU A 163 2.95 13.91 -11.65
C GLU A 163 3.83 15.17 -11.83
N GLY A 164 5.13 15.00 -12.06
CA GLY A 164 6.05 16.12 -12.32
C GLY A 164 6.25 17.08 -11.14
N GLN A 165 5.77 16.74 -9.94
CA GLN A 165 5.93 17.58 -8.75
C GLN A 165 7.38 17.53 -8.24
N LYS A 166 7.82 18.61 -7.57
CA LYS A 166 9.17 18.76 -7.00
C LYS A 166 9.41 17.63 -6.00
N GLY A 167 10.11 16.58 -6.44
CA GLY A 167 10.05 15.24 -5.85
C GLY A 167 10.51 15.07 -4.41
N GLY A 168 11.16 16.05 -3.79
CA GLY A 168 11.69 15.93 -2.42
C GLY A 168 10.62 15.74 -1.33
N GLU A 169 9.46 16.38 -1.47
CA GLU A 169 8.41 16.39 -0.42
C GLU A 169 7.54 15.12 -0.44
N PHE A 170 7.39 14.50 -1.61
CA PHE A 170 6.49 13.33 -1.79
C PHE A 170 7.26 12.02 -1.95
N PHE A 171 8.39 12.01 -2.66
CA PHE A 171 9.14 10.79 -2.94
C PHE A 171 10.63 11.03 -3.12
N THR A 172 11.43 10.62 -2.14
CA THR A 172 12.89 10.61 -2.27
C THR A 172 13.34 9.33 -3.00
N PRO A 173 14.12 9.42 -4.10
CA PRO A 173 14.62 8.26 -4.82
C PRO A 173 15.35 7.26 -3.90
N THR A 174 15.02 5.97 -4.05
CA THR A 174 15.53 4.88 -3.20
C THR A 174 17.06 4.87 -3.08
N ALA A 175 17.79 5.23 -4.13
CA ALA A 175 19.25 5.30 -4.09
C ALA A 175 19.78 6.34 -3.08
N ILE A 176 19.12 7.51 -2.99
CA ILE A 176 19.48 8.58 -2.05
C ILE A 176 19.15 8.14 -0.62
N VAL A 177 17.94 7.61 -0.42
CA VAL A 177 17.49 7.10 0.88
C VAL A 177 18.44 6.02 1.41
N ARG A 178 18.80 5.04 0.57
CA ARG A 178 19.74 3.96 0.95
C ARG A 178 21.12 4.49 1.31
N LEU A 179 21.61 5.51 0.60
CA LEU A 179 22.86 6.16 0.94
C LEU A 179 22.78 6.84 2.31
N LEU A 180 21.73 7.62 2.57
CA LEU A 180 21.52 8.30 3.85
C LEU A 180 21.44 7.30 5.00
N VAL A 181 20.65 6.23 4.87
CA VAL A 181 20.54 5.18 5.88
C VAL A 181 21.88 4.48 6.11
N ALA A 182 22.66 4.20 5.05
CA ALA A 182 23.98 3.59 5.18
C ALA A 182 25.01 4.48 5.88
N ILE A 183 24.86 5.81 5.80
CA ILE A 183 25.67 6.79 6.53
C ILE A 183 25.23 6.87 8.00
N ILE A 184 23.91 6.95 8.25
CA ILE A 184 23.34 7.11 9.59
C ILE A 184 23.52 5.83 10.44
N GLN A 185 23.38 4.67 9.80
CA GLN A 185 23.44 3.34 10.43
C GLN A 185 22.51 3.21 11.65
N PRO A 186 21.18 3.37 11.48
CA PRO A 186 20.24 3.37 12.60
C PRO A 186 20.02 1.95 13.13
N PHE A 187 20.88 1.49 14.04
CA PHE A 187 20.79 0.15 14.63
C PHE A 187 19.72 0.01 15.71
N HIS A 188 19.37 1.10 16.40
CA HIS A 188 18.38 1.17 17.46
C HIS A 188 17.96 2.63 17.70
N GLY A 189 16.80 2.82 18.34
CA GLY A 189 16.34 4.13 18.81
C GLY A 189 15.19 4.71 17.98
N ARG A 190 15.05 6.03 18.05
CA ARG A 190 13.96 6.76 17.37
C ARG A 190 14.44 7.28 16.02
N ILE A 191 13.65 7.02 14.98
CA ILE A 191 13.85 7.61 13.66
C ILE A 191 12.79 8.70 13.49
N PHE A 192 13.26 9.90 13.19
CA PHE A 192 12.43 11.08 12.99
C PHE A 192 12.71 11.67 11.61
N ASP A 193 11.65 11.84 10.83
CA ASP A 193 11.70 12.44 9.49
C ASP A 193 10.56 13.46 9.35
N ILE A 194 10.94 14.74 9.35
CA ILE A 194 10.02 15.89 9.36
C ILE A 194 9.26 16.07 8.03
N ALA A 195 9.75 15.47 6.95
CA ALA A 195 9.18 15.56 5.60
C ALA A 195 9.16 14.17 4.95
N SER A 196 8.64 13.20 5.71
CA SER A 196 8.74 11.78 5.37
C SER A 196 8.12 11.39 4.03
N GLY A 197 7.20 12.18 3.49
CA GLY A 197 6.55 11.94 2.20
C GLY A 197 5.98 10.52 2.10
N SER A 198 6.47 9.74 1.13
CA SER A 198 6.16 8.33 0.94
C SER A 198 6.77 7.37 1.99
N CYS A 199 7.37 7.89 3.05
CA CYS A 199 7.98 7.14 4.15
C CYS A 199 9.19 6.27 3.73
N GLY A 200 9.88 6.63 2.64
CA GLY A 200 11.01 5.86 2.11
C GLY A 200 12.15 5.69 3.13
N MET A 201 12.44 6.71 3.95
CA MET A 201 13.45 6.63 5.01
C MET A 201 13.14 5.52 6.01
N PHE A 202 11.89 5.42 6.46
CA PHE A 202 11.46 4.39 7.41
C PHE A 202 11.58 2.98 6.85
N VAL A 203 11.17 2.77 5.59
CA VAL A 203 11.27 1.47 4.91
C VAL A 203 12.73 1.03 4.79
N GLN A 204 13.61 1.93 4.34
CA GLN A 204 15.02 1.58 4.16
C GLN A 204 15.78 1.44 5.48
N SER A 205 15.42 2.20 6.53
CA SER A 205 15.97 1.98 7.87
C SER A 205 15.57 0.64 8.47
N ALA A 206 14.30 0.24 8.34
CA ALA A 206 13.86 -1.08 8.77
C ALA A 206 14.59 -2.20 8.01
N ARG A 207 14.76 -2.02 6.71
CA ARG A 207 15.53 -2.93 5.87
C ARG A 207 17.00 -3.03 6.30
N PHE A 208 17.65 -1.91 6.61
CA PHE A 208 19.03 -1.89 7.12
C PHE A 208 19.16 -2.74 8.39
N VAL A 209 18.27 -2.57 9.37
CA VAL A 209 18.29 -3.37 10.62
C VAL A 209 18.07 -4.86 10.35
N ALA A 210 17.14 -5.21 9.46
CA ALA A 210 16.87 -6.59 9.06
C ALA A 210 18.08 -7.24 8.36
N GLU A 211 18.76 -6.52 7.47
CA GLU A 211 19.98 -6.96 6.78
C GLU A 211 21.14 -7.21 7.77
N HIS A 212 21.11 -6.56 8.94
CA HIS A 212 22.05 -6.76 10.05
C HIS A 212 21.54 -7.74 11.12
N GLN A 213 20.61 -8.64 10.75
CA GLN A 213 20.10 -9.74 11.59
C GLN A 213 19.43 -9.31 12.90
N LYS A 214 18.87 -8.10 12.93
CA LYS A 214 18.08 -7.59 14.05
C LYS A 214 16.62 -7.45 13.68
N ASN A 215 15.73 -7.42 14.67
CA ASN A 215 14.30 -7.24 14.46
C ASN A 215 13.96 -5.74 14.40
N PRO A 216 13.56 -5.19 13.23
CA PRO A 216 13.28 -3.75 13.10
C PRO A 216 12.20 -3.25 14.05
N GLY A 217 11.13 -4.03 14.26
CA GLY A 217 10.01 -3.64 15.13
C GLY A 217 10.34 -3.64 16.62
N ALA A 218 11.45 -4.27 17.02
CA ALA A 218 11.94 -4.24 18.39
C ALA A 218 12.98 -3.11 18.61
N GLU A 219 13.73 -2.78 17.56
CA GLU A 219 14.88 -1.87 17.66
C GLU A 219 14.54 -0.43 17.31
N LEU A 220 13.56 -0.21 16.43
CA LEU A 220 13.24 1.09 15.86
C LEU A 220 11.85 1.55 16.28
N VAL A 221 11.76 2.80 16.72
CA VAL A 221 10.51 3.52 16.90
C VAL A 221 10.43 4.60 15.83
N GLN A 222 9.40 4.54 15.00
CA GLN A 222 9.14 5.52 13.95
C GLN A 222 8.24 6.61 14.51
N GLU A 223 8.70 7.86 14.45
CA GLU A 223 7.93 9.02 14.87
C GLU A 223 7.61 9.85 13.63
N ILE A 224 6.33 9.86 13.25
CA ILE A 224 5.82 10.66 12.14
C ILE A 224 5.18 11.90 12.76
N ASP A 225 5.65 13.08 12.37
CA ASP A 225 5.08 14.33 12.86
C ASP A 225 3.65 14.50 12.30
N ALA A 226 2.68 14.75 13.18
CA ALA A 226 1.31 15.09 12.79
C ALA A 226 1.26 16.39 11.97
N ALA A 227 2.29 17.23 12.07
CA ALA A 227 2.42 18.49 11.33
C ALA A 227 2.50 18.31 9.79
N SER A 228 2.91 17.16 9.26
CA SER A 228 2.94 16.93 7.81
C SER A 228 1.53 16.91 7.19
N ASN A 229 0.51 16.47 7.94
CA ASN A 229 -0.90 16.55 7.54
C ASN A 229 -1.45 17.99 7.62
N GLU A 230 -0.92 18.80 8.54
CA GLU A 230 -1.35 20.19 8.74
C GLU A 230 -0.68 21.14 7.75
N GLN A 231 0.58 20.90 7.37
CA GLN A 231 1.27 21.60 6.30
C GLN A 231 0.65 21.32 4.92
N ALA A 232 0.23 20.08 4.64
CA ALA A 232 -0.50 19.75 3.41
C ALA A 232 -1.85 20.49 3.32
N ARG A 233 -2.57 20.61 4.44
CA ARG A 233 -3.80 21.43 4.54
C ARG A 233 -3.53 22.92 4.39
N GLY A 234 -2.49 23.45 5.02
CA GLY A 234 -2.12 24.86 4.95
C GLY A 234 -1.67 25.29 3.55
N ILE A 235 -1.02 24.41 2.79
CA ILE A 235 -0.64 24.67 1.39
C ILE A 235 -1.88 24.66 0.48
N GLU A 236 -2.85 23.77 0.71
CA GLU A 236 -4.10 23.73 -0.05
C GLU A 236 -5.01 24.94 0.25
N GLU A 237 -5.04 25.42 1.50
CA GLU A 237 -5.76 26.64 1.89
C GLU A 237 -5.10 27.91 1.31
N ASN A 238 -3.77 28.00 1.32
CA ASN A 238 -3.05 29.11 0.68
C ASN A 238 -3.20 29.10 -0.85
N SER A 239 -3.22 27.93 -1.48
CA SER A 239 -3.48 27.80 -2.92
C SER A 239 -4.87 28.33 -3.31
N LYS A 240 -5.89 28.08 -2.48
CA LYS A 240 -7.26 28.59 -2.72
C LYS A 240 -7.39 30.09 -2.44
N ALA A 241 -6.57 30.63 -1.54
CA ALA A 241 -6.53 32.07 -1.23
C ALA A 241 -5.80 32.90 -2.30
N ILE A 242 -4.92 32.29 -3.10
CA ILE A 242 -4.19 32.95 -4.20
C ILE A 242 -5.04 33.02 -5.49
N GLU A 243 -6.09 32.19 -5.59
CA GLU A 243 -7.00 32.14 -6.75
C GLU A 243 -8.30 32.96 -6.56
N GLN A 244 -8.42 33.73 -5.47
CA GLN A 244 -9.49 34.72 -5.22
C GLN A 244 -8.93 36.14 -5.22
#